data_AF-A0A094LBM2-F1
#
_entry.id   AF-A0A094LBM2-F1
#
_cell.length_a   1.000
_cell.length_b   1.000
_cell.length_c   1.000
_cell.angle_alpha   90.00
_cell.angle_beta   90.00
_cell.angle_gamma   90.00
#
_symmetry.space_group_name_H-M   'P 1'
#
loop_
_entity.id
_entity.type
_entity.pdbx_description
1 polymer ?
#
loop_
_entity_poly.entity_id
_entity_poly.type
_entity_poly.pdbx_seq_one_letter_code
_entity_poly.pdbx_strand_id
1 'polypeptide(L)'
;QVQNMSQSIEVLNLRTQRDFQYVLKMETQMKGLKAKFRQIEDDRKFGSDHFKELKEKMDELLPLIPVLEQYKTDAKLITQFKEEIRNLSTVLTGIQEEIGAYDYEELHQRVLSLETRLRDCMKKLTCGKLMKITGPITVKISGTRFGAWMTDPLASEKNNRVWYMDSYTNNKIVREYKSIADFVSGAESRTYNLPFKWAGTNHVVYNGSLYFNKYQSNIIIKYSFDTGRVLAQRSLEYAGFHNVYPYTWGGFSDIDLMADEIGLWAVYATNQNAGNIVISQLNQDTLEVLKSWSTGYPKRSAGESFMICGTLYVTNSHLTGAKVYYSYSTKTSTYEYTDIPFHNQYFHISMLDYNARDRALYAWNNGHQVLFNVTLFHVIKTEDDT
;
A
#
# COMPACT_ATOMS: atom_id res chain seq x y z
N GLN A 1 -23.66 -4.91 2.04
CA GLN A 1 -22.46 -4.11 1.66
C GLN A 1 -22.76 -2.60 1.64
N VAL A 2 -23.86 -2.13 1.06
CA VAL A 2 -24.26 -0.70 1.04
C VAL A 2 -24.42 -0.08 2.44
N GLN A 3 -25.03 -0.80 3.39
CA GLN A 3 -25.17 -0.33 4.79
C GLN A 3 -23.84 -0.08 5.52
N ASN A 4 -22.79 -0.86 5.20
CA ASN A 4 -21.45 -0.63 5.76
C ASN A 4 -20.82 0.65 5.21
N MET A 5 -21.11 1.00 3.94
CA MET A 5 -20.59 2.20 3.30
C MET A 5 -21.26 3.48 3.81
N SER A 6 -22.56 3.45 4.12
CA SER A 6 -23.23 4.57 4.78
C SER A 6 -22.56 4.94 6.11
N GLN A 7 -22.16 3.94 6.90
CA GLN A 7 -21.44 4.17 8.16
C GLN A 7 -20.03 4.71 7.94
N SER A 8 -19.27 4.17 6.97
CA SER A 8 -17.94 4.70 6.62
C SER A 8 -18.01 6.14 6.11
N ILE A 9 -19.05 6.48 5.34
CA ILE A 9 -19.31 7.85 4.85
C ILE A 9 -19.71 8.78 5.99
N GLU A 10 -20.49 8.30 6.95
CA GLU A 10 -20.89 9.08 8.12
C GLU A 10 -19.69 9.38 9.03
N VAL A 11 -18.81 8.39 9.24
CA VAL A 11 -17.54 8.56 9.94
C VAL A 11 -16.61 9.52 9.18
N LEU A 12 -16.51 9.38 7.85
CA LEU A 12 -15.75 10.30 7.01
C LEU A 12 -16.32 11.72 7.13
N ASN A 13 -17.64 11.89 7.05
CA ASN A 13 -18.33 13.18 7.14
C ASN A 13 -18.13 13.85 8.51
N LEU A 14 -18.19 13.08 9.60
CA LEU A 14 -17.91 13.57 10.96
C LEU A 14 -16.44 13.99 11.13
N ARG A 15 -15.51 13.27 10.50
CA ARG A 15 -14.08 13.63 10.48
C ARG A 15 -13.86 14.88 9.64
N THR A 16 -14.41 14.95 8.43
CA THR A 16 -14.34 16.14 7.57
C THR A 16 -14.98 17.37 8.22
N GLN A 17 -16.09 17.23 8.97
CA GLN A 17 -16.67 18.35 9.71
C GLN A 17 -15.77 18.83 10.87
N ARG A 18 -15.14 17.90 11.59
CA ARG A 18 -14.19 18.23 12.66
C ARG A 18 -12.96 18.94 12.09
N ASP A 19 -12.40 18.38 11.03
CA ASP A 19 -11.21 18.92 10.35
C ASP A 19 -11.54 20.29 9.72
N PHE A 20 -12.77 20.48 9.21
CA PHE A 20 -13.27 21.78 8.73
C PHE A 20 -13.37 22.84 9.83
N GLN A 21 -13.80 22.46 11.04
CA GLN A 21 -13.82 23.39 12.19
C GLN A 21 -12.41 23.77 12.64
N TYR A 22 -11.46 22.84 12.62
CA TYR A 22 -10.05 23.14 12.87
C TYR A 22 -9.48 24.08 11.81
N VAL A 23 -9.77 23.83 10.53
CA VAL A 23 -9.37 24.67 9.40
C VAL A 23 -9.95 26.09 9.49
N LEU A 24 -11.24 26.25 9.79
CA LEU A 24 -11.88 27.55 9.97
C LEU A 24 -11.25 28.35 11.13
N LYS A 25 -10.93 27.67 12.23
CA LYS A 25 -10.25 28.28 13.38
C LYS A 25 -8.84 28.76 13.01
N MET A 26 -8.10 27.96 12.23
CA MET A 26 -6.77 28.30 11.75
C MET A 26 -6.80 29.45 10.72
N GLU A 27 -7.78 29.47 9.81
CA GLU A 27 -7.97 30.58 8.86
C GLU A 27 -8.26 31.90 9.60
N THR A 28 -9.07 31.83 10.65
CA THR A 28 -9.39 32.98 11.51
C THR A 28 -8.13 33.49 12.23
N GLN A 29 -7.30 32.58 12.74
CA GLN A 29 -6.00 32.93 13.35
C GLN A 29 -5.05 33.56 12.32
N MET A 30 -5.00 33.03 11.10
CA MET A 30 -4.15 33.54 10.02
C MET A 30 -4.59 34.92 9.52
N LYS A 31 -5.91 35.17 9.43
CA LYS A 31 -6.47 36.50 9.17
C LYS A 31 -6.15 37.48 10.30
N GLY A 32 -6.26 37.03 11.56
CA GLY A 32 -5.88 37.82 12.73
C GLY A 32 -4.39 38.20 12.75
N LEU A 33 -3.51 37.28 12.35
CA LEU A 33 -2.08 37.52 12.26
C LEU A 33 -1.73 38.50 11.12
N LYS A 34 -2.37 38.36 9.95
CA LYS A 34 -2.24 39.31 8.83
C LYS A 34 -2.75 40.71 9.18
N ALA A 35 -3.84 40.82 9.94
CA ALA A 35 -4.36 42.12 10.38
C ALA A 35 -3.41 42.81 11.38
N LYS A 36 -2.83 42.05 12.32
CA LYS A 36 -1.79 42.54 13.22
C LYS A 36 -0.54 42.97 12.46
N PHE A 37 -0.14 42.22 11.42
CA PHE A 37 0.98 42.59 10.57
C PHE A 37 0.78 43.95 9.89
N ARG A 38 -0.40 44.19 9.31
CA ARG A 38 -0.74 45.51 8.72
C ARG A 38 -0.69 46.65 9.73
N GLN A 39 -1.22 46.44 10.95
CA GLN A 39 -1.11 47.42 12.03
C GLN A 39 0.34 47.69 12.45
N ILE A 40 1.20 46.67 12.43
CA ILE A 40 2.61 46.78 12.83
C ILE A 40 3.45 47.43 11.73
N GLU A 41 3.12 47.23 10.45
CA GLU A 41 3.80 47.84 9.30
C GLU A 41 3.55 49.37 9.24
N ASP A 42 2.40 49.83 9.75
CA ASP A 42 2.03 51.24 9.85
C ASP A 42 2.69 51.96 11.07
N ASP A 43 2.99 51.24 12.17
CA ASP A 43 3.59 51.81 13.39
C ASP A 43 5.12 51.60 13.45
N ARG A 44 5.88 52.65 13.08
CA ARG A 44 7.37 52.67 12.96
C ARG A 44 8.18 52.53 14.28
N LYS A 45 7.65 51.96 15.36
CA LYS A 45 8.35 51.91 16.66
C LYS A 45 8.23 50.56 17.38
N PHE A 46 8.84 49.47 16.89
CA PHE A 46 9.09 48.29 17.76
C PHE A 46 10.36 47.49 17.41
N GLY A 47 10.92 46.83 18.42
CA GLY A 47 12.25 46.19 18.44
C GLY A 47 12.33 44.82 17.74
N SER A 48 13.55 44.45 17.32
CA SER A 48 13.85 43.33 16.40
C SER A 48 13.36 41.96 16.86
N ASP A 49 13.25 41.73 18.16
CA ASP A 49 12.95 40.40 18.71
C ASP A 49 11.48 40.01 18.49
N HIS A 50 10.55 40.96 18.59
CA HIS A 50 9.12 40.71 18.30
C HIS A 50 8.86 40.46 16.82
N PHE A 51 9.60 41.15 15.94
CA PHE A 51 9.52 40.94 14.50
C PHE A 51 10.06 39.57 14.11
N LYS A 52 11.14 39.12 14.77
CA LYS A 52 11.73 37.81 14.55
C LYS A 52 10.80 36.68 14.97
N GLU A 53 10.17 36.76 16.15
CA GLU A 53 9.20 35.76 16.61
C GLU A 53 7.96 35.69 15.69
N LEU A 54 7.50 36.83 15.19
CA LEU A 54 6.37 36.88 14.25
C LEU A 54 6.73 36.28 12.89
N LYS A 55 7.95 36.52 12.41
CA LYS A 55 8.48 35.95 11.17
C LYS A 55 8.65 34.44 11.27
N GLU A 56 9.18 33.93 12.38
CA GLU A 56 9.30 32.49 12.64
C GLU A 56 7.92 31.81 12.65
N LYS A 57 6.90 32.40 13.29
CA LYS A 57 5.52 31.90 13.23
C LYS A 57 4.91 31.94 11.83
N MET A 58 5.34 32.87 10.98
CA MET A 58 4.86 32.99 9.60
C MET A 58 5.53 31.95 8.69
N ASP A 59 6.81 31.67 8.90
CA ASP A 59 7.55 30.58 8.24
C ASP A 59 6.99 29.20 8.63
N GLU A 60 6.51 29.04 9.86
CA GLU A 60 5.79 27.83 10.29
C GLU A 60 4.40 27.66 9.63
N LEU A 61 3.73 28.77 9.30
CA LEU A 61 2.36 28.76 8.74
C LEU A 61 2.32 28.75 7.20
N LEU A 62 3.39 29.19 6.53
CA LEU A 62 3.48 29.20 5.06
C LEU A 62 3.24 27.81 4.41
N PRO A 63 3.80 26.69 4.94
CA PRO A 63 3.54 25.35 4.42
C PRO A 63 2.09 24.87 4.58
N LEU A 64 1.28 25.53 5.41
CA LEU A 64 -0.13 25.16 5.66
C LEU A 64 -1.11 25.80 4.65
N ILE A 65 -0.70 26.83 3.92
CA ILE A 65 -1.53 27.47 2.89
C ILE A 65 -1.88 26.51 1.74
N PRO A 66 -0.92 25.75 1.17
CA PRO A 66 -1.24 24.71 0.18
C PRO A 66 -2.15 23.62 0.75
N VAL A 67 -1.98 23.27 2.03
CA VAL A 67 -2.82 22.27 2.71
C VAL A 67 -4.27 22.74 2.82
N LEU A 68 -4.49 24.03 3.09
CA LEU A 68 -5.82 24.63 3.18
C LEU A 68 -6.54 24.71 1.83
N GLU A 69 -5.84 25.12 0.76
CA GLU A 69 -6.43 25.14 -0.58
C GLU A 69 -6.69 23.72 -1.11
N GLN A 70 -5.83 22.76 -0.76
CA GLN A 70 -6.07 21.36 -1.07
C GLN A 70 -7.29 20.81 -0.34
N TYR A 71 -7.45 21.10 0.95
CA TYR A 71 -8.61 20.68 1.75
C TYR A 71 -9.94 21.22 1.19
N LYS A 72 -9.92 22.45 0.69
CA LYS A 72 -11.07 23.07 0.01
C LYS A 72 -11.45 22.35 -1.29
N THR A 73 -10.45 21.84 -1.99
CA THR A 73 -10.63 21.04 -3.22
C THR A 73 -11.19 19.65 -2.88
N ASP A 74 -10.63 19.01 -1.86
CA ASP A 74 -11.08 17.71 -1.37
C ASP A 74 -12.55 17.76 -0.89
N ALA A 75 -12.96 18.83 -0.22
CA ALA A 75 -14.34 19.03 0.22
C ALA A 75 -15.36 19.15 -0.94
N LYS A 76 -14.95 19.77 -2.06
CA LYS A 76 -15.78 19.81 -3.27
C LYS A 76 -15.93 18.41 -3.89
N LEU A 77 -14.84 17.65 -3.93
CA LEU A 77 -14.83 16.30 -4.46
C LEU A 77 -15.74 15.35 -3.64
N ILE A 78 -15.69 15.44 -2.31
CA ILE A 78 -16.57 14.69 -1.41
C ILE A 78 -18.05 15.02 -1.69
N THR A 79 -18.35 16.27 -2.04
CA THR A 79 -19.72 16.71 -2.35
C THR A 79 -20.21 16.10 -3.66
N GLN A 80 -19.39 16.14 -4.72
CA GLN A 80 -19.69 15.48 -5.99
C GLN A 80 -19.85 13.97 -5.82
N PHE A 81 -19.01 13.36 -4.98
CA PHE A 81 -19.09 11.93 -4.69
C PHE A 81 -20.37 11.54 -3.96
N LYS A 82 -20.86 12.37 -3.02
CA LYS A 82 -22.17 12.17 -2.38
C LYS A 82 -23.30 12.17 -3.40
N GLU A 83 -23.23 13.02 -4.43
CA GLU A 83 -24.21 13.05 -5.52
C GLU A 83 -24.14 11.79 -6.39
N GLU A 84 -22.94 11.34 -6.75
CA GLU A 84 -22.76 10.10 -7.51
C GLU A 84 -23.27 8.87 -6.77
N ILE A 85 -23.00 8.77 -5.46
CA ILE A 85 -23.54 7.69 -4.62
C ILE A 85 -25.06 7.76 -4.58
N ARG A 86 -25.64 8.97 -4.44
CA ARG A 86 -27.09 9.15 -4.44
C ARG A 86 -27.69 8.63 -5.75
N ASN A 87 -27.09 9.01 -6.87
CA ASN A 87 -27.52 8.57 -8.21
C ASN A 87 -27.37 7.05 -8.38
N LEU A 88 -26.26 6.46 -7.94
CA LEU A 88 -26.05 5.01 -7.93
C LEU A 88 -27.09 4.29 -7.08
N SER A 89 -27.44 4.83 -5.91
CA SER A 89 -28.48 4.27 -5.04
C SER A 89 -29.85 4.32 -5.71
N THR A 90 -30.17 5.41 -6.41
CA THR A 90 -31.42 5.54 -7.19
C THR A 90 -31.48 4.53 -8.34
N VAL A 91 -30.37 4.35 -9.08
CA VAL A 91 -30.28 3.35 -10.16
C VAL A 91 -30.42 1.93 -9.61
N LEU A 92 -29.75 1.62 -8.49
CA LEU A 92 -29.87 0.32 -7.83
C LEU A 92 -31.29 0.04 -7.35
N THR A 93 -31.99 1.06 -6.85
CA THR A 93 -33.39 0.93 -6.42
C THR A 93 -34.32 0.68 -7.61
N GLY A 94 -34.09 1.38 -8.74
CA GLY A 94 -34.83 1.14 -9.99
C GLY A 94 -34.61 -0.27 -10.55
N ILE A 95 -33.38 -0.78 -10.49
CA ILE A 95 -33.07 -2.18 -10.86
C ILE A 95 -33.80 -3.17 -9.95
N GLN A 96 -33.97 -2.83 -8.67
CA GLN A 96 -34.65 -3.66 -7.68
C GLN A 96 -36.17 -3.73 -7.90
N GLU A 97 -36.75 -2.71 -8.54
CA GLU A 97 -38.16 -2.66 -8.96
C GLU A 97 -38.40 -3.37 -10.30
N GLU A 98 -37.38 -3.47 -11.17
CA GLU A 98 -37.45 -4.12 -12.49
C GLU A 98 -37.06 -5.62 -12.52
N ILE A 99 -36.92 -6.28 -11.34
CA ILE A 99 -36.45 -7.68 -11.15
C ILE A 99 -37.26 -8.75 -11.93
N GLY A 100 -38.35 -8.40 -12.61
CA GLY A 100 -39.19 -9.35 -13.34
C GLY A 100 -38.67 -9.85 -14.69
N ALA A 101 -37.68 -9.22 -15.35
CA ALA A 101 -37.50 -9.47 -16.80
C ALA A 101 -36.12 -9.17 -17.43
N TYR A 102 -34.98 -9.49 -16.81
CA TYR A 102 -33.67 -9.38 -17.49
C TYR A 102 -32.84 -10.67 -17.44
N ASP A 103 -32.13 -10.90 -18.56
CA ASP A 103 -31.22 -12.00 -18.83
C ASP A 103 -30.00 -11.92 -17.91
N TYR A 104 -29.68 -13.03 -17.23
CA TYR A 104 -28.65 -13.12 -16.19
C TYR A 104 -27.26 -12.64 -16.69
N GLU A 105 -27.02 -12.78 -17.98
CA GLU A 105 -25.79 -12.41 -18.67
C GLU A 105 -25.60 -10.89 -18.78
N GLU A 106 -26.67 -10.12 -19.05
CA GLU A 106 -26.62 -8.65 -19.10
C GLU A 106 -26.42 -8.06 -17.70
N LEU A 107 -27.03 -8.67 -16.68
CA LEU A 107 -26.84 -8.31 -15.27
C LEU A 107 -25.37 -8.57 -14.85
N HIS A 108 -24.81 -9.71 -15.23
CA HIS A 108 -23.42 -10.06 -14.93
C HIS A 108 -22.42 -9.06 -15.55
N GLN A 109 -22.62 -8.68 -16.82
CA GLN A 109 -21.79 -7.67 -17.49
C GLN A 109 -21.89 -6.28 -16.83
N ARG A 110 -23.09 -5.87 -16.38
CA ARG A 110 -23.28 -4.61 -15.65
C ARG A 110 -22.61 -4.63 -14.28
N VAL A 111 -22.68 -5.73 -13.55
CA VAL A 111 -21.97 -5.90 -12.26
C VAL A 111 -20.46 -5.81 -12.46
N LEU A 112 -19.89 -6.51 -13.45
CA LEU A 112 -18.46 -6.43 -13.79
C LEU A 112 -18.01 -5.00 -14.14
N SER A 113 -18.82 -4.26 -14.90
CA SER A 113 -18.56 -2.86 -15.24
C SER A 113 -18.57 -1.96 -13.99
N LEU A 114 -19.55 -2.12 -13.11
CA LEU A 114 -19.65 -1.36 -11.86
C LEU A 114 -18.49 -1.69 -10.90
N GLU A 115 -18.09 -2.94 -10.79
CA GLU A 115 -16.93 -3.36 -10.00
C GLU A 115 -15.61 -2.78 -10.54
N THR A 116 -15.49 -2.64 -11.85
CA THR A 116 -14.33 -2.03 -12.50
C THR A 116 -14.28 -0.53 -12.20
N ARG A 117 -15.40 0.17 -12.37
CA ARG A 117 -15.52 1.60 -12.07
C ARG A 117 -15.29 1.91 -10.59
N LEU A 118 -15.82 1.07 -9.69
CA LEU A 118 -15.60 1.22 -8.26
C LEU A 118 -14.13 1.00 -7.89
N ARG A 119 -13.48 -0.01 -8.47
CA ARG A 119 -12.02 -0.20 -8.32
C ARG A 119 -11.26 1.01 -8.80
N ASP A 120 -11.56 1.54 -9.98
CA ASP A 120 -10.85 2.70 -10.52
C ASP A 120 -11.10 3.99 -9.72
N CYS A 121 -12.28 4.16 -9.14
CA CYS A 121 -12.59 5.22 -8.20
C CYS A 121 -11.76 5.09 -6.91
N MET A 122 -11.74 3.90 -6.30
CA MET A 122 -10.95 3.63 -5.11
C MET A 122 -9.45 3.84 -5.36
N LYS A 123 -8.93 3.36 -6.49
CA LYS A 123 -7.54 3.62 -6.93
C LYS A 123 -7.22 5.12 -6.96
N LYS A 124 -8.16 5.99 -7.37
CA LYS A 124 -7.93 7.45 -7.42
C LYS A 124 -7.99 8.11 -6.04
N LEU A 125 -8.87 7.65 -5.14
CA LEU A 125 -9.04 8.23 -3.80
C LEU A 125 -7.99 7.76 -2.79
N THR A 126 -7.44 6.55 -2.95
CA THR A 126 -6.53 5.98 -1.96
C THR A 126 -5.06 6.09 -2.33
N CYS A 127 -4.74 6.48 -3.56
CA CYS A 127 -3.37 6.50 -4.04
C CYS A 127 -2.62 7.81 -3.93
N GLY A 128 -1.35 7.73 -3.50
CA GLY A 128 -0.43 8.84 -3.47
C GLY A 128 1.03 8.39 -3.51
N LYS A 129 1.94 9.35 -3.74
CA LYS A 129 3.38 9.15 -3.70
C LYS A 129 3.84 9.02 -2.24
N LEU A 130 4.65 8.01 -1.93
CA LEU A 130 5.24 7.86 -0.60
C LEU A 130 6.07 9.09 -0.23
N MET A 131 5.77 9.67 0.93
CA MET A 131 6.50 10.81 1.48
C MET A 131 7.31 10.45 2.72
N LYS A 132 6.73 9.62 3.60
CA LYS A 132 7.32 9.32 4.89
C LYS A 132 6.95 7.91 5.33
N ILE A 133 7.91 7.26 5.97
CA ILE A 133 7.73 6.02 6.71
C ILE A 133 7.94 6.35 8.18
N THR A 134 6.94 6.10 9.02
CA THR A 134 6.99 6.42 10.45
C THR A 134 7.26 5.15 11.25
N GLY A 135 8.24 5.27 12.15
CA GLY A 135 8.59 4.44 13.32
C GLY A 135 8.15 2.97 13.33
N PRO A 136 9.08 2.01 13.58
CA PRO A 136 8.71 0.61 13.73
C PRO A 136 7.79 0.41 14.95
N ILE A 137 6.67 -0.28 14.74
CA ILE A 137 5.79 -0.79 15.79
C ILE A 137 5.99 -2.30 15.87
N THR A 138 6.64 -2.77 16.92
CA THR A 138 6.84 -4.21 17.14
C THR A 138 5.54 -4.86 17.60
N VAL A 139 4.99 -5.73 16.74
CA VAL A 139 3.76 -6.47 17.01
C VAL A 139 4.06 -7.74 17.80
N LYS A 140 5.06 -8.51 17.36
CA LYS A 140 5.41 -9.79 17.98
C LYS A 140 6.91 -10.08 17.85
N ILE A 141 7.43 -10.85 18.80
CA ILE A 141 8.76 -11.44 18.75
C ILE A 141 8.58 -12.96 18.66
N SER A 142 8.84 -13.53 17.50
CA SER A 142 8.59 -14.95 17.24
C SER A 142 9.24 -15.45 15.96
N GLY A 143 9.69 -16.70 15.98
CA GLY A 143 10.27 -17.38 14.83
C GLY A 143 11.77 -17.24 14.72
N THR A 144 12.29 -17.69 13.58
CA THR A 144 13.70 -17.59 13.23
C THR A 144 14.08 -16.17 12.80
N ARG A 145 15.34 -15.99 12.41
CA ARG A 145 15.83 -14.70 11.89
C ARG A 145 15.07 -14.20 10.66
N PHE A 146 14.48 -15.10 9.87
CA PHE A 146 13.86 -14.79 8.59
C PHE A 146 12.45 -15.38 8.53
N GLY A 147 11.54 -14.69 7.86
CA GLY A 147 10.18 -15.15 7.66
C GLY A 147 9.34 -14.06 7.02
N ALA A 148 8.05 -14.33 6.92
CA ALA A 148 7.05 -13.43 6.39
C ALA A 148 5.80 -13.49 7.25
N TRP A 149 5.11 -12.36 7.36
CA TRP A 149 3.81 -12.28 8.01
C TRP A 149 2.99 -11.18 7.34
N MET A 150 1.69 -11.39 7.23
CA MET A 150 0.82 -10.49 6.48
C MET A 150 -0.64 -10.69 6.84
N THR A 151 -1.45 -9.73 6.42
CA THR A 151 -2.91 -9.85 6.35
C THR A 151 -3.35 -9.67 4.90
N ASP A 152 -4.57 -10.11 4.58
CA ASP A 152 -5.11 -9.98 3.24
C ASP A 152 -5.70 -8.57 3.05
N PRO A 153 -5.17 -7.75 2.12
CA PRO A 153 -5.67 -6.39 1.91
C PRO A 153 -7.11 -6.36 1.35
N LEU A 154 -7.62 -7.47 0.80
CA LEU A 154 -8.99 -7.57 0.29
C LEU A 154 -9.97 -8.18 1.30
N ALA A 155 -9.49 -8.63 2.47
CA ALA A 155 -10.37 -9.14 3.51
C ALA A 155 -11.19 -7.99 4.14
N SER A 156 -12.46 -8.29 4.45
CA SER A 156 -13.35 -7.34 5.13
C SER A 156 -12.80 -6.91 6.50
N GLU A 157 -13.21 -5.74 7.01
CA GLU A 157 -12.76 -5.22 8.32
C GLU A 157 -13.06 -6.15 9.51
N LYS A 158 -14.04 -7.06 9.34
CA LYS A 158 -14.36 -8.09 10.35
C LYS A 158 -13.41 -9.28 10.31
N ASN A 159 -12.65 -9.44 9.23
CA ASN A 159 -11.70 -10.52 9.00
C ASN A 159 -10.27 -9.98 9.05
N ASN A 160 -9.71 -9.95 10.26
CA ASN A 160 -8.35 -9.49 10.54
C ASN A 160 -7.38 -10.65 10.73
N ARG A 161 -7.57 -11.71 9.94
CA ARG A 161 -6.69 -12.88 9.98
C ARG A 161 -5.26 -12.50 9.64
N VAL A 162 -4.33 -13.15 10.35
CA VAL A 162 -2.88 -13.00 10.17
C VAL A 162 -2.33 -14.33 9.70
N TRP A 163 -1.55 -14.30 8.62
CA TRP A 163 -0.80 -15.45 8.13
C TRP A 163 0.67 -15.26 8.46
N TYR A 164 1.30 -16.34 8.92
CA TYR A 164 2.65 -16.36 9.42
C TYR A 164 3.42 -17.54 8.82
N MET A 165 4.59 -17.24 8.24
CA MET A 165 5.47 -18.17 7.55
C MET A 165 6.89 -17.98 8.07
N ASP A 166 7.37 -18.91 8.89
CA ASP A 166 8.73 -18.87 9.44
C ASP A 166 9.75 -19.47 8.46
N SER A 167 10.97 -18.94 8.42
CA SER A 167 12.05 -19.30 7.50
C SER A 167 11.83 -18.88 6.04
N TYR A 168 12.94 -18.69 5.32
CA TYR A 168 12.97 -18.40 3.88
C TYR A 168 13.09 -19.67 3.01
N THR A 169 13.29 -20.84 3.63
CA THR A 169 13.52 -22.10 2.91
C THR A 169 13.16 -23.31 3.76
N ASN A 170 13.04 -24.47 3.10
CA ASN A 170 12.80 -25.78 3.70
C ASN A 170 11.54 -25.90 4.57
N ASN A 171 10.65 -24.92 4.51
CA ASN A 171 9.37 -24.91 5.20
C ASN A 171 8.22 -24.89 4.20
N LYS A 172 7.07 -25.41 4.64
CA LYS A 172 5.80 -25.49 3.90
C LYS A 172 4.60 -25.31 4.82
N ILE A 173 4.82 -24.85 6.04
CA ILE A 173 3.81 -24.71 7.08
C ILE A 173 3.42 -23.24 7.21
N VAL A 174 2.16 -22.92 6.93
CA VAL A 174 1.58 -21.58 7.13
C VAL A 174 0.67 -21.62 8.34
N ARG A 175 0.89 -20.70 9.29
CA ARG A 175 0.03 -20.56 10.48
C ARG A 175 -0.94 -19.41 10.28
N GLU A 176 -2.20 -19.63 10.67
CA GLU A 176 -3.27 -18.64 10.66
C GLU A 176 -3.70 -18.31 12.10
N TYR A 177 -3.86 -17.02 12.34
CA TYR A 177 -4.42 -16.46 13.56
C TYR A 177 -5.68 -15.67 13.21
N LYS A 178 -6.73 -15.75 14.04
CA LYS A 178 -8.02 -15.10 13.74
C LYS A 178 -7.95 -13.56 13.79
N SER A 179 -7.00 -13.02 14.56
CA SER A 179 -6.81 -11.59 14.76
C SER A 179 -5.34 -11.26 15.08
N ILE A 180 -4.99 -9.98 15.03
CA ILE A 180 -3.70 -9.48 15.54
C ILE A 180 -3.55 -9.79 17.04
N ALA A 181 -4.63 -9.72 17.83
CA ALA A 181 -4.57 -10.06 19.26
C ALA A 181 -4.23 -11.54 19.50
N ASP A 182 -4.82 -12.44 18.71
CA ASP A 182 -4.50 -13.87 18.75
C ASP A 182 -3.07 -14.14 18.25
N PHE A 183 -2.63 -13.39 17.25
CA PHE A 183 -1.24 -13.44 16.78
C PHE A 183 -0.28 -13.05 17.90
N VAL A 184 -0.52 -11.93 18.60
CA VAL A 184 0.31 -11.46 19.72
C VAL A 184 0.33 -12.49 20.85
N SER A 185 -0.82 -13.00 21.28
CA SER A 185 -0.93 -14.00 22.34
C SER A 185 -0.41 -15.39 21.96
N GLY A 186 -0.27 -15.67 20.66
CA GLY A 186 0.16 -16.98 20.15
C GLY A 186 -0.97 -18.00 20.03
N ALA A 187 -2.23 -17.56 20.07
CA ALA A 187 -3.40 -18.40 19.90
C ALA A 187 -3.61 -18.79 18.43
N GLU A 188 -2.89 -19.81 17.98
CA GLU A 188 -3.01 -20.35 16.62
C GLU A 188 -4.42 -20.88 16.36
N SER A 189 -5.01 -20.49 15.24
CA SER A 189 -6.35 -20.95 14.83
C SER A 189 -6.30 -22.14 13.89
N ARG A 190 -5.38 -22.11 12.92
CA ARG A 190 -5.26 -23.16 11.90
C ARG A 190 -3.84 -23.22 11.36
N THR A 191 -3.39 -24.41 11.03
CA THR A 191 -2.15 -24.65 10.28
C THR A 191 -2.46 -25.24 8.91
N TYR A 192 -1.81 -24.71 7.88
CA TYR A 192 -1.85 -25.23 6.51
C TYR A 192 -0.51 -25.87 6.16
N ASN A 193 -0.56 -27.06 5.57
CA ASN A 193 0.60 -27.76 5.05
C ASN A 193 0.58 -27.69 3.52
N LEU A 194 1.38 -26.80 2.95
CA LEU A 194 1.43 -26.56 1.51
C LEU A 194 1.97 -27.80 0.78
N PRO A 195 1.53 -28.05 -0.47
CA PRO A 195 2.04 -29.18 -1.25
C PRO A 195 3.50 -28.99 -1.68
N PHE A 196 3.99 -27.75 -1.70
CA PHE A 196 5.35 -27.40 -2.10
C PHE A 196 6.01 -26.50 -1.06
N LYS A 197 7.33 -26.62 -0.92
CA LYS A 197 8.16 -25.67 -0.18
C LYS A 197 8.26 -24.36 -0.95
N TRP A 198 8.41 -23.26 -0.22
CA TRP A 198 8.67 -21.95 -0.81
C TRP A 198 10.16 -21.61 -0.87
N ALA A 199 10.50 -20.62 -1.68
CA ALA A 199 11.78 -19.92 -1.70
C ALA A 199 11.57 -18.46 -1.28
N GLY A 200 12.46 -17.96 -0.42
CA GLY A 200 12.39 -16.59 0.06
C GLY A 200 11.31 -16.35 1.10
N THR A 201 11.08 -15.08 1.36
CA THR A 201 10.12 -14.52 2.33
C THR A 201 9.09 -13.63 1.63
N ASN A 202 9.11 -13.61 0.30
CA ASN A 202 8.40 -12.67 -0.52
C ASN A 202 7.05 -13.24 -1.00
N HIS A 203 6.25 -13.69 -0.03
CA HIS A 203 4.93 -14.26 -0.27
C HIS A 203 3.88 -13.18 -0.11
N VAL A 204 2.72 -13.33 -0.75
CA VAL A 204 1.58 -12.43 -0.52
C VAL A 204 0.28 -13.21 -0.35
N VAL A 205 -0.53 -12.82 0.62
CA VAL A 205 -1.92 -13.26 0.73
C VAL A 205 -2.81 -12.20 0.07
N TYR A 206 -3.58 -12.63 -0.92
CA TYR A 206 -4.45 -11.74 -1.69
C TYR A 206 -5.74 -12.46 -2.08
N ASN A 207 -6.89 -11.91 -1.67
CA ASN A 207 -8.22 -12.47 -1.95
C ASN A 207 -8.36 -13.95 -1.52
N GLY A 208 -8.01 -14.26 -0.28
CA GLY A 208 -8.14 -15.59 0.32
C GLY A 208 -7.18 -16.65 -0.22
N SER A 209 -6.19 -16.26 -1.02
CA SER A 209 -5.18 -17.17 -1.57
C SER A 209 -3.76 -16.69 -1.22
N LEU A 210 -2.86 -17.65 -0.99
CA LEU A 210 -1.43 -17.43 -0.87
C LEU A 210 -0.77 -17.53 -2.24
N TYR A 211 0.07 -16.56 -2.56
CA TYR A 211 0.93 -16.54 -3.73
C TYR A 211 2.37 -16.64 -3.25
N PHE A 212 3.11 -17.63 -3.74
CA PHE A 212 4.50 -17.86 -3.33
C PHE A 212 5.35 -18.43 -4.46
N ASN A 213 6.66 -18.20 -4.39
CA ASN A 213 7.61 -18.83 -5.30
C ASN A 213 7.94 -20.25 -4.83
N LYS A 214 7.76 -21.23 -5.73
CA LYS A 214 8.11 -22.63 -5.49
C LYS A 214 9.63 -22.80 -5.39
N TYR A 215 10.06 -23.48 -4.34
CA TYR A 215 11.48 -23.74 -4.06
C TYR A 215 12.24 -24.29 -5.29
N GLN A 216 13.43 -23.74 -5.54
CA GLN A 216 14.31 -24.11 -6.66
C GLN A 216 13.66 -23.99 -8.05
N SER A 217 12.79 -22.99 -8.24
CA SER A 217 12.19 -22.73 -9.55
C SER A 217 11.80 -21.26 -9.70
N ASN A 218 11.48 -20.87 -10.92
CA ASN A 218 10.83 -19.60 -11.26
C ASN A 218 9.29 -19.73 -11.33
N ILE A 219 8.70 -20.73 -10.68
CA ILE A 219 7.25 -20.98 -10.72
C ILE A 219 6.57 -20.27 -9.56
N ILE A 220 5.54 -19.48 -9.86
CA ILE A 220 4.60 -18.92 -8.90
C ILE A 220 3.45 -19.92 -8.70
N ILE A 221 3.01 -20.06 -7.45
CA ILE A 221 1.87 -20.91 -7.07
C ILE A 221 0.80 -20.04 -6.41
N LYS A 222 -0.45 -20.22 -6.84
CA LYS A 222 -1.65 -19.74 -6.14
C LYS A 222 -2.26 -20.89 -5.34
N TYR A 223 -2.27 -20.78 -4.02
CA TYR A 223 -2.87 -21.75 -3.10
C TYR A 223 -4.07 -21.13 -2.38
N SER A 224 -5.24 -21.77 -2.46
CA SER A 224 -6.45 -21.30 -1.78
C SER A 224 -6.52 -21.85 -0.36
N PHE A 225 -6.67 -20.95 0.63
CA PHE A 225 -6.84 -21.35 2.03
C PHE A 225 -8.21 -21.99 2.30
N ASP A 226 -9.23 -21.61 1.54
CA ASP A 226 -10.58 -22.13 1.67
C ASP A 226 -10.64 -23.61 1.23
N THR A 227 -10.18 -23.89 0.01
CA THR A 227 -10.21 -25.25 -0.56
C THR A 227 -9.02 -26.12 -0.13
N GLY A 228 -7.94 -25.50 0.37
CA GLY A 228 -6.70 -26.19 0.71
C GLY A 228 -5.95 -26.76 -0.51
N ARG A 229 -6.14 -26.16 -1.69
CA ARG A 229 -5.61 -26.66 -2.98
C ARG A 229 -4.88 -25.58 -3.76
N VAL A 230 -3.98 -26.04 -4.64
CA VAL A 230 -3.36 -25.18 -5.65
C VAL A 230 -4.36 -24.93 -6.76
N LEU A 231 -4.65 -23.65 -7.01
CA LEU A 231 -5.58 -23.21 -8.06
C LEU A 231 -4.87 -22.90 -9.38
N ALA A 232 -3.63 -22.38 -9.31
CA ALA A 232 -2.83 -22.06 -10.49
C ALA A 232 -1.34 -22.22 -10.20
N GLN A 233 -0.58 -22.57 -11.23
CA GLN A 233 0.89 -22.56 -11.22
C GLN A 233 1.37 -22.01 -12.55
N ARG A 234 2.32 -21.07 -12.52
CA ARG A 234 2.89 -20.53 -13.76
C ARG A 234 4.34 -20.15 -13.58
N SER A 235 5.16 -20.44 -14.59
CA SER A 235 6.54 -19.99 -14.67
C SER A 235 6.59 -18.49 -15.01
N LEU A 236 7.39 -17.72 -14.28
CA LEU A 236 7.83 -16.41 -14.74
C LEU A 236 8.98 -16.60 -15.74
N GLU A 237 8.69 -16.38 -17.01
CA GLU A 237 9.67 -16.56 -18.08
C GLU A 237 10.93 -15.73 -17.83
N TYR A 238 12.09 -16.37 -18.03
CA TYR A 238 13.43 -15.79 -17.87
C TYR A 238 13.80 -15.27 -16.47
N ALA A 239 12.91 -15.35 -15.48
CA ALA A 239 13.20 -14.94 -14.12
C ALA A 239 14.32 -15.80 -13.52
N GLY A 240 15.34 -15.14 -12.97
CA GLY A 240 16.34 -15.82 -12.14
C GLY A 240 15.69 -16.36 -10.86
N PHE A 241 16.23 -17.46 -10.35
CA PHE A 241 15.77 -18.11 -9.14
C PHE A 241 16.94 -18.79 -8.45
N HIS A 242 16.77 -19.15 -7.18
CA HIS A 242 17.78 -19.87 -6.39
C HIS A 242 19.09 -19.09 -6.19
N ASN A 243 18.96 -17.84 -5.70
CA ASN A 243 20.04 -16.88 -5.47
C ASN A 243 20.80 -16.42 -6.73
N VAL A 244 20.15 -16.48 -7.89
CA VAL A 244 20.69 -15.86 -9.12
C VAL A 244 20.52 -14.35 -9.08
N TYR A 245 19.37 -13.81 -8.68
CA TYR A 245 19.13 -12.37 -8.50
C TYR A 245 18.38 -12.05 -7.19
N PRO A 246 18.92 -12.45 -6.03
CA PRO A 246 18.30 -12.14 -4.75
C PRO A 246 18.46 -10.65 -4.42
N TYR A 247 17.72 -10.19 -3.43
CA TYR A 247 18.08 -8.94 -2.73
C TYR A 247 19.44 -9.07 -2.02
N THR A 248 19.95 -7.95 -1.52
CA THR A 248 21.27 -7.87 -0.86
C THR A 248 21.45 -8.83 0.31
N TRP A 249 20.37 -9.28 0.96
CA TRP A 249 20.42 -10.24 2.07
C TRP A 249 20.44 -11.72 1.62
N GLY A 250 20.23 -12.01 0.33
CA GLY A 250 20.23 -13.37 -0.21
C GLY A 250 18.91 -14.12 0.07
N GLY A 251 19.02 -15.35 0.56
CA GLY A 251 17.87 -16.12 1.06
C GLY A 251 16.82 -16.52 0.03
N PHE A 252 17.20 -16.73 -1.22
CA PHE A 252 16.30 -17.10 -2.32
C PHE A 252 15.20 -16.07 -2.58
N SER A 253 15.46 -14.80 -2.28
CA SER A 253 14.55 -13.67 -2.50
C SER A 253 14.48 -13.20 -3.96
N ASP A 254 14.73 -14.10 -4.91
CA ASP A 254 14.87 -13.76 -6.33
C ASP A 254 13.58 -13.20 -6.95
N ILE A 255 12.45 -13.77 -6.55
CA ILE A 255 11.11 -13.42 -7.02
C ILE A 255 10.33 -12.91 -5.82
N ASP A 256 9.75 -11.73 -5.97
CA ASP A 256 9.04 -11.03 -4.92
C ASP A 256 7.61 -10.73 -5.35
N LEU A 257 6.64 -11.28 -4.60
CA LEU A 257 5.22 -11.17 -4.89
C LEU A 257 4.58 -10.20 -3.91
N MET A 258 3.90 -9.20 -4.46
CA MET A 258 3.32 -8.12 -3.66
C MET A 258 1.99 -7.68 -4.26
N ALA A 259 1.19 -6.98 -3.45
CA ALA A 259 -0.10 -6.46 -3.87
C ALA A 259 -0.28 -5.02 -3.39
N ASP A 260 -0.92 -4.22 -4.22
CA ASP A 260 -1.25 -2.83 -3.92
C ASP A 260 -2.70 -2.52 -4.33
N GLU A 261 -3.07 -1.24 -4.38
CA GLU A 261 -4.39 -0.78 -4.77
C GLU A 261 -4.80 -1.19 -6.19
N ILE A 262 -3.82 -1.44 -7.06
CA ILE A 262 -4.04 -1.65 -8.49
C ILE A 262 -3.91 -3.11 -8.93
N GLY A 263 -3.37 -3.99 -8.08
CA GLY A 263 -3.46 -5.44 -8.26
C GLY A 263 -2.30 -6.24 -7.68
N LEU A 264 -2.06 -7.41 -8.28
CA LEU A 264 -0.99 -8.34 -7.93
C LEU A 264 0.24 -8.13 -8.83
N TRP A 265 1.42 -8.15 -8.23
CA TRP A 265 2.69 -7.84 -8.88
C TRP A 265 3.73 -8.92 -8.60
N ALA A 266 4.63 -9.11 -9.56
CA ALA A 266 5.88 -9.81 -9.37
C ALA A 266 7.06 -8.89 -9.67
N VAL A 267 8.02 -8.85 -8.75
CA VAL A 267 9.28 -8.12 -8.85
C VAL A 267 10.42 -9.14 -8.88
N TYR A 268 11.15 -9.18 -9.98
CA TYR A 268 12.22 -10.17 -10.20
C TYR A 268 13.31 -9.55 -11.07
N ALA A 269 14.27 -10.35 -11.53
CA ALA A 269 15.24 -9.91 -12.52
C ALA A 269 15.55 -11.02 -13.52
N THR A 270 16.02 -10.63 -14.71
CA THR A 270 16.36 -11.55 -15.79
C THR A 270 17.78 -11.27 -16.29
N ASN A 271 18.40 -12.28 -16.88
CA ASN A 271 19.73 -12.12 -17.48
C ASN A 271 19.70 -11.18 -18.69
N GLN A 272 18.62 -11.23 -19.47
CA GLN A 272 18.40 -10.35 -20.63
C GLN A 272 18.34 -8.87 -20.22
N ASN A 273 17.89 -8.57 -19.01
CA ASN A 273 17.84 -7.23 -18.45
C ASN A 273 19.06 -6.88 -17.58
N ALA A 274 20.18 -7.58 -17.78
CA ALA A 274 21.42 -7.39 -17.03
C ALA A 274 21.27 -7.48 -15.49
N GLY A 275 20.31 -8.26 -15.00
CA GLY A 275 20.04 -8.38 -13.56
C GLY A 275 19.35 -7.16 -12.93
N ASN A 276 18.90 -6.21 -13.74
CA ASN A 276 18.05 -5.11 -13.28
C ASN A 276 16.63 -5.59 -12.98
N ILE A 277 15.99 -4.95 -12.01
CA ILE A 277 14.63 -5.25 -11.58
C ILE A 277 13.67 -5.13 -12.77
N VAL A 278 12.84 -6.16 -12.91
CA VAL A 278 11.68 -6.23 -13.78
C VAL A 278 10.44 -6.29 -12.89
N ILE A 279 9.46 -5.45 -13.19
CA ILE A 279 8.15 -5.46 -12.56
C ILE A 279 7.19 -6.09 -13.57
N SER A 280 6.36 -7.04 -13.15
CA SER A 280 5.29 -7.61 -13.97
C SER A 280 3.96 -7.56 -13.23
N GLN A 281 2.93 -7.04 -13.88
CA GLN A 281 1.56 -7.11 -13.37
C GLN A 281 0.98 -8.48 -13.71
N LEU A 282 0.38 -9.15 -12.73
CA LEU A 282 -0.14 -10.50 -12.89
C LEU A 282 -1.66 -10.51 -12.89
N ASN A 283 -2.24 -11.37 -13.72
CA ASN A 283 -3.62 -11.80 -13.55
C ASN A 283 -3.71 -12.63 -12.26
N GLN A 284 -4.52 -12.19 -11.30
CA GLN A 284 -4.66 -12.86 -9.99
C GLN A 284 -5.18 -14.30 -10.09
N ASP A 285 -5.88 -14.68 -11.17
CA ASP A 285 -6.53 -15.98 -11.32
C ASP A 285 -5.67 -16.95 -12.13
N THR A 286 -5.13 -16.49 -13.26
CA THR A 286 -4.34 -17.33 -14.18
C THR A 286 -2.83 -17.23 -13.98
N LEU A 287 -2.36 -16.29 -13.14
CA LEU A 287 -0.96 -15.89 -12.94
C LEU A 287 -0.25 -15.37 -14.19
N GLU A 288 -0.99 -15.13 -15.28
CA GLU A 288 -0.44 -14.63 -16.53
C GLU A 288 0.14 -13.22 -16.37
N VAL A 289 1.28 -12.98 -17.02
CA VAL A 289 1.89 -11.66 -17.07
C VAL A 289 1.07 -10.80 -18.03
N LEU A 290 0.42 -9.77 -17.49
CA LEU A 290 -0.38 -8.82 -18.27
C LEU A 290 0.51 -7.77 -18.94
N LYS A 291 1.52 -7.29 -18.21
CA LYS A 291 2.47 -6.28 -18.68
C LYS A 291 3.73 -6.31 -17.82
N SER A 292 4.87 -5.94 -18.42
CA SER A 292 6.16 -5.85 -17.74
C SER A 292 6.85 -4.51 -17.97
N TRP A 293 7.70 -4.12 -17.01
CA TRP A 293 8.50 -2.90 -17.03
C TRP A 293 9.93 -3.22 -16.59
N SER A 294 10.91 -2.68 -17.30
CA SER A 294 12.32 -2.69 -16.86
C SER A 294 12.63 -1.40 -16.12
N THR A 295 13.23 -1.52 -14.94
CA THR A 295 13.49 -0.35 -14.08
C THR A 295 14.88 0.23 -14.27
N GLY A 296 15.87 -0.56 -14.67
CA GLY A 296 17.27 -0.13 -14.70
C GLY A 296 17.97 -0.11 -13.33
N TYR A 297 17.33 -0.55 -12.25
CA TYR A 297 17.95 -0.69 -10.93
C TYR A 297 18.41 -2.14 -10.67
N PRO A 298 19.69 -2.40 -10.34
CA PRO A 298 20.18 -3.77 -10.11
C PRO A 298 19.53 -4.43 -8.89
N LYS A 299 18.90 -5.60 -9.06
CA LYS A 299 18.17 -6.26 -7.95
C LYS A 299 19.09 -6.67 -6.80
N ARG A 300 20.33 -7.07 -7.10
CA ARG A 300 21.35 -7.40 -6.09
C ARG A 300 21.85 -6.20 -5.29
N SER A 301 21.50 -4.97 -5.69
CA SER A 301 21.79 -3.72 -4.97
C SER A 301 20.59 -3.20 -4.17
N ALA A 302 19.46 -3.92 -4.19
CA ALA A 302 18.27 -3.58 -3.42
C ALA A 302 18.26 -4.31 -2.07
N GLY A 303 17.90 -3.59 -1.01
CA GLY A 303 17.64 -4.15 0.32
C GLY A 303 16.40 -5.03 0.32
N GLU A 304 15.30 -4.42 -0.09
CA GLU A 304 13.94 -4.93 -0.26
C GLU A 304 13.21 -3.99 -1.23
N SER A 305 12.03 -4.37 -1.68
CA SER A 305 11.16 -3.46 -2.42
C SER A 305 9.68 -3.67 -2.10
N PHE A 306 8.85 -2.69 -2.40
CA PHE A 306 7.40 -2.78 -2.24
C PHE A 306 6.70 -1.89 -3.26
N MET A 307 5.43 -2.21 -3.56
CA MET A 307 4.59 -1.44 -4.48
C MET A 307 3.54 -0.66 -3.71
N ILE A 308 3.37 0.61 -4.07
CA ILE A 308 2.24 1.45 -3.66
C ILE A 308 1.74 2.13 -4.93
N CYS A 309 0.46 1.96 -5.25
CA CYS A 309 -0.16 2.71 -6.36
C CYS A 309 0.53 2.57 -7.71
N GLY A 310 1.04 1.38 -8.03
CA GLY A 310 1.78 1.14 -9.27
C GLY A 310 3.16 1.78 -9.31
N THR A 311 3.68 2.25 -8.18
CA THR A 311 5.04 2.76 -8.05
C THR A 311 5.84 1.80 -7.19
N LEU A 312 6.93 1.27 -7.76
CA LEU A 312 7.89 0.46 -7.05
C LEU A 312 8.78 1.37 -6.20
N TYR A 313 8.95 1.05 -4.93
CA TYR A 313 9.89 1.69 -4.03
C TYR A 313 10.96 0.67 -3.63
N VAL A 314 12.22 1.05 -3.76
CA VAL A 314 13.36 0.16 -3.52
C VAL A 314 14.23 0.73 -2.41
N THR A 315 14.56 -0.10 -1.43
CA THR A 315 15.50 0.28 -0.36
C THR A 315 16.94 0.03 -0.81
N ASN A 316 17.87 0.85 -0.33
CA ASN A 316 19.30 0.69 -0.66
C ASN A 316 20.03 -0.38 0.17
N SER A 317 19.42 -0.88 1.23
CA SER A 317 20.03 -1.82 2.16
C SER A 317 18.96 -2.56 2.97
N HIS A 318 19.28 -3.76 3.44
CA HIS A 318 18.47 -4.52 4.40
C HIS A 318 18.96 -4.33 5.85
N LEU A 319 20.07 -3.62 6.04
CA LEU A 319 20.75 -3.39 7.33
C LEU A 319 20.36 -2.04 7.95
N THR A 320 20.98 -1.68 9.07
CA THR A 320 20.82 -0.37 9.71
C THR A 320 21.20 0.77 8.76
N GLY A 321 20.45 1.87 8.82
CA GLY A 321 20.63 3.01 7.92
C GLY A 321 19.99 2.83 6.54
N ALA A 322 19.20 1.75 6.36
CA ALA A 322 18.37 1.57 5.17
C ALA A 322 17.41 2.75 4.97
N LYS A 323 17.21 3.10 3.70
CA LYS A 323 16.27 4.11 3.24
C LYS A 323 15.67 3.71 1.90
N VAL A 324 14.49 4.23 1.59
CA VAL A 324 13.95 4.15 0.23
C VAL A 324 14.74 5.12 -0.62
N TYR A 325 15.50 4.57 -1.56
CA TYR A 325 16.50 5.31 -2.34
C TYR A 325 16.13 5.46 -3.81
N TYR A 326 15.19 4.66 -4.28
CA TYR A 326 14.79 4.63 -5.68
C TYR A 326 13.30 4.35 -5.80
N SER A 327 12.64 5.02 -6.74
CA SER A 327 11.27 4.71 -7.12
C SER A 327 11.11 4.62 -8.65
N TYR A 328 10.22 3.74 -9.10
CA TYR A 328 9.86 3.58 -10.51
C TYR A 328 8.34 3.58 -10.67
N SER A 329 7.80 4.51 -11.44
CA SER A 329 6.36 4.57 -11.71
C SER A 329 6.02 3.77 -12.96
N THR A 330 5.19 2.73 -12.81
CA THR A 330 4.70 1.93 -13.95
C THR A 330 3.76 2.73 -14.88
N LYS A 331 3.12 3.78 -14.35
CA LYS A 331 2.22 4.66 -15.11
C LYS A 331 2.98 5.52 -16.12
N THR A 332 4.06 6.17 -15.69
CA THR A 332 4.87 7.05 -16.56
C THR A 332 6.07 6.32 -17.16
N SER A 333 6.38 5.11 -16.69
CA SER A 333 7.60 4.36 -17.07
C SER A 333 8.89 5.15 -16.81
N THR A 334 8.88 5.96 -15.74
CA THR A 334 10.02 6.79 -15.32
C THR A 334 10.44 6.45 -13.90
N TYR A 335 11.69 6.75 -13.59
CA TYR A 335 12.24 6.58 -12.25
C TYR A 335 12.79 7.88 -11.68
N GLU A 336 12.96 7.90 -10.37
CA GLU A 336 13.65 8.95 -9.64
C GLU A 336 14.42 8.33 -8.45
N TYR A 337 15.49 8.99 -8.05
CA TYR A 337 16.16 8.68 -6.78
C TYR A 337 15.47 9.43 -5.66
N THR A 338 15.24 8.75 -4.53
CA THR A 338 14.56 9.27 -3.36
C THR A 338 15.47 9.26 -2.14
N ASP A 339 15.05 9.93 -1.07
CA ASP A 339 15.76 9.87 0.22
C ASP A 339 14.75 9.82 1.38
N ILE A 340 14.02 8.70 1.48
CA ILE A 340 13.01 8.51 2.53
C ILE A 340 13.58 7.56 3.59
N PRO A 341 14.06 8.08 4.73
CA PRO A 341 14.63 7.25 5.78
C PRO A 341 13.53 6.49 6.54
N PHE A 342 13.89 5.32 7.05
CA PHE A 342 13.09 4.59 8.03
C PHE A 342 14.00 3.89 9.04
N HIS A 343 13.50 3.67 10.26
CA HIS A 343 14.33 3.13 11.33
C HIS A 343 14.30 1.61 11.35
N ASN A 344 15.38 0.97 10.88
CA ASN A 344 15.60 -0.46 11.03
C ASN A 344 16.06 -0.78 12.47
N GLN A 345 15.10 -1.04 13.37
CA GLN A 345 15.35 -1.23 14.81
C GLN A 345 16.12 -2.52 15.15
N TYR A 346 15.95 -3.60 14.38
CA TYR A 346 16.53 -4.91 14.71
C TYR A 346 17.62 -5.35 13.71
N PHE A 347 18.25 -4.37 13.07
CA PHE A 347 19.48 -4.48 12.26
C PHE A 347 19.38 -5.27 10.96
N HIS A 348 18.33 -6.07 10.73
CA HIS A 348 18.25 -6.95 9.58
C HIS A 348 16.80 -7.22 9.15
N ILE A 349 16.39 -6.59 8.06
CA ILE A 349 15.09 -6.82 7.42
C ILE A 349 15.22 -7.93 6.39
N SER A 350 14.26 -8.85 6.38
CA SER A 350 14.18 -9.93 5.38
C SER A 350 12.84 -9.98 4.66
N MET A 351 11.94 -9.06 4.94
CA MET A 351 10.63 -8.94 4.29
C MET A 351 10.13 -7.54 4.58
N LEU A 352 9.58 -6.86 3.56
CA LEU A 352 9.01 -5.52 3.67
C LEU A 352 7.90 -5.35 2.63
N ASP A 353 6.66 -5.73 2.96
CA ASP A 353 5.53 -5.62 2.02
C ASP A 353 4.53 -4.56 2.43
N TYR A 354 3.95 -3.90 1.44
CA TYR A 354 2.86 -2.96 1.63
C TYR A 354 1.51 -3.66 1.74
N ASN A 355 0.70 -3.22 2.70
CA ASN A 355 -0.71 -3.57 2.78
C ASN A 355 -1.57 -2.33 2.49
N ALA A 356 -2.26 -2.33 1.35
CA ALA A 356 -3.10 -1.20 0.91
C ALA A 356 -4.30 -0.91 1.82
N ARG A 357 -4.82 -1.91 2.53
CA ARG A 357 -5.93 -1.74 3.47
C ARG A 357 -5.47 -0.98 4.71
N ASP A 358 -4.35 -1.39 5.28
CA ASP A 358 -3.84 -0.84 6.54
C ASP A 358 -2.96 0.40 6.32
N ARG A 359 -2.55 0.65 5.08
CA ARG A 359 -1.56 1.67 4.69
C ARG A 359 -0.31 1.59 5.56
N ALA A 360 0.20 0.38 5.70
CA ALA A 360 1.38 0.08 6.49
C ALA A 360 2.28 -0.91 5.74
N LEU A 361 3.59 -0.80 5.99
CA LEU A 361 4.56 -1.81 5.59
C LEU A 361 4.66 -2.85 6.70
N TYR A 362 4.44 -4.11 6.34
CA TYR A 362 4.68 -5.28 7.15
C TYR A 362 6.12 -5.71 6.96
N ALA A 363 6.85 -5.88 8.05
CA ALA A 363 8.25 -6.26 8.00
C ALA A 363 8.57 -7.44 8.91
N TRP A 364 9.48 -8.29 8.44
CA TRP A 364 10.19 -9.23 9.29
C TRP A 364 11.60 -8.72 9.54
N ASN A 365 11.88 -8.36 10.79
CA ASN A 365 13.13 -7.74 11.20
C ASN A 365 13.82 -8.59 12.25
N ASN A 366 14.69 -9.49 11.82
CA ASN A 366 15.50 -10.36 12.69
C ASN A 366 14.69 -11.09 13.78
N GLY A 367 13.61 -11.77 13.38
CA GLY A 367 12.69 -12.49 14.30
C GLY A 367 11.62 -11.62 14.97
N HIS A 368 11.52 -10.35 14.57
CA HIS A 368 10.49 -9.42 15.06
C HIS A 368 9.52 -9.10 13.92
N GLN A 369 8.23 -9.20 14.19
CA GLN A 369 7.17 -8.79 13.28
C GLN A 369 6.83 -7.33 13.57
N VAL A 370 7.10 -6.46 12.59
CA VAL A 370 7.12 -5.02 12.77
C VAL A 370 6.23 -4.36 11.71
N LEU A 371 5.50 -3.32 12.10
CA LEU A 371 4.75 -2.46 11.20
C LEU A 371 5.42 -1.09 11.06
N PHE A 372 5.36 -0.52 9.87
CA PHE A 372 5.69 0.88 9.63
C PHE A 372 4.51 1.59 8.98
N ASN A 373 4.03 2.67 9.58
CA ASN A 373 2.97 3.46 8.97
C ASN A 373 3.53 4.30 7.83
N VAL A 374 2.82 4.37 6.70
CA VAL A 374 3.22 5.22 5.58
C VAL A 374 2.35 6.47 5.48
N THR A 375 2.96 7.56 5.03
CA THR A 375 2.27 8.79 4.65
C THR A 375 2.41 8.98 3.15
N LEU A 376 1.28 9.07 2.45
CA LEU A 376 1.20 9.25 1.01
C LEU A 376 0.78 10.68 0.67
N PHE A 377 1.33 11.24 -0.41
CA PHE A 377 0.93 12.53 -0.97
C PHE A 377 0.07 12.32 -2.22
N HIS A 378 -1.17 12.80 -2.17
CA HIS A 378 -2.11 12.69 -3.27
C HIS A 378 -1.83 13.77 -4.32
N VAL A 379 -1.41 13.37 -5.53
CA VAL A 379 -1.32 14.28 -6.68
C VAL A 379 -2.58 14.08 -7.52
N ILE A 380 -3.56 14.96 -7.34
CA ILE A 380 -4.72 15.02 -8.24
C ILE A 380 -4.34 15.94 -9.40
N LYS A 381 -3.99 15.36 -10.55
CA LYS A 381 -3.95 16.11 -11.81
C LYS A 381 -5.38 16.23 -12.32
N THR A 382 -5.90 17.45 -12.40
CA THR A 382 -7.12 17.77 -13.14
C THR A 382 -6.84 17.68 -14.64
N GLU A 383 -7.82 17.25 -15.44
CA GLU A 383 -7.70 17.10 -16.91
C GLU A 383 -7.42 18.41 -17.66
N ASP A 384 -7.38 19.55 -16.96
CA ASP A 384 -7.11 20.88 -17.52
C ASP A 384 -5.60 21.18 -17.73
N ASP A 385 -4.69 20.24 -17.47
CA ASP A 385 -3.24 20.43 -17.62
C ASP A 385 -2.62 19.77 -18.88
N THR A 386 -3.38 19.66 -19.99
CA THR A 386 -2.83 19.33 -21.33
C THR A 386 -3.20 20.36 -22.37
#